data_AF-A0A7J3MGL3-F1
#
_entry.id   AF-A0A7J3MGL3-F1
#
_cell.length_a   1.000
_cell.length_b   1.000
_cell.length_c   1.000
_cell.angle_alpha   90.00
_cell.angle_beta   90.00
_cell.angle_gamma   90.00
#
_symmetry.space_group_name_H-M   'P 1'
#
loop_
_entity.id
_entity.type
_entity.pdbx_description
1 polymer ?
#
loop_
_entity_poly.entity_id
_entity_poly.type
_entity_poly.pdbx_seq_one_letter_code
_entity_poly.pdbx_strand_id
1 'polypeptide(L)'
;MLKPLHNRGIHILVEMGQCFSGGFIENLNGIVDKIVTAAREDRKAYATKDKWSDFEHFFIKNLNELSVEGWNKATINALKELIPYQVEKHGRYLDSPQIGGAPKKPDLVVEISLFYTTNKVCVDTIPLITVIRNIGWDSIQNPKVNIYINNKLQVEKTVNTILKPGEFETLEFKCVFREPGNYKLKAIVDPDNRVNEVFEDNNEAEYEYEVSAPDLKIENIMFTPDRIQACTTVKIKVNITNIGYCPAHNFKVELEILRPGKEPATPIYVGILEFQFLDVGRSLIAEFNYHFKEAGEYVVRA
;
A
#
# COMPACT_ATOMS: atom_id res chain seq x y z
N MET A 1 0.66 7.39 -20.89
CA MET A 1 1.96 6.70 -20.72
C MET A 1 2.83 7.34 -19.65
N LEU A 2 2.88 8.67 -19.54
CA LEU A 2 3.78 9.37 -18.61
C LEU A 2 3.28 9.44 -17.16
N LYS A 3 1.97 9.56 -16.94
CA LYS A 3 1.39 9.57 -15.58
C LYS A 3 1.74 8.32 -14.74
N PRO A 4 1.68 7.09 -15.28
CA PRO A 4 2.18 5.92 -14.57
C PRO A 4 3.67 5.96 -14.17
N LEU A 5 4.49 6.74 -14.88
CA LEU A 5 5.91 6.92 -14.57
C LEU A 5 6.10 8.03 -13.52
N HIS A 6 5.35 9.13 -13.65
CA HIS A 6 5.27 10.19 -12.65
C HIS A 6 4.82 9.64 -11.28
N ASN A 7 3.76 8.83 -11.24
CA ASN A 7 3.31 8.16 -10.01
C ASN A 7 4.37 7.24 -9.38
N ARG A 8 5.44 6.88 -10.10
CA ARG A 8 6.61 6.15 -9.60
C ARG A 8 7.76 7.06 -9.18
N GLY A 9 7.54 8.38 -9.10
CA GLY A 9 8.55 9.40 -8.86
C GLY A 9 9.51 9.63 -10.03
N ILE A 10 9.17 9.17 -11.24
CA ILE A 10 9.99 9.39 -12.44
C ILE A 10 9.51 10.67 -13.11
N HIS A 11 10.29 11.72 -12.96
CA HIS A 11 10.13 12.95 -13.73
C HIS A 11 10.66 12.72 -15.16
N ILE A 12 9.85 13.07 -16.15
CA ILE A 12 10.19 12.85 -17.56
C ILE A 12 10.32 14.19 -18.24
N LEU A 13 11.54 14.46 -18.71
CA LEU A 13 11.82 15.54 -19.62
C LEU A 13 11.20 15.22 -20.98
N VAL A 14 10.11 15.90 -21.33
CA VAL A 14 9.47 15.78 -22.65
C VAL A 14 9.71 17.06 -23.44
N GLU A 15 10.67 17.02 -24.35
CA GLU A 15 10.92 18.12 -25.27
C GLU A 15 9.93 18.06 -26.44
N MET A 16 8.86 18.85 -26.36
CA MET A 16 7.87 18.96 -27.44
C MET A 16 8.14 20.17 -28.33
N GLY A 17 8.81 19.96 -29.47
CA GLY A 17 8.93 20.97 -30.51
C GLY A 17 7.59 21.21 -31.20
N GLN A 18 6.93 22.34 -30.93
CA GLN A 18 5.76 22.77 -31.71
C GLN A 18 5.94 24.17 -32.31
N CYS A 19 5.43 24.28 -33.53
CA CYS A 19 5.55 25.34 -34.50
C CYS A 19 4.47 26.40 -34.37
N PHE A 20 4.56 27.19 -33.31
CA PHE A 20 3.71 28.35 -33.02
C PHE A 20 2.21 28.10 -33.22
N SER A 21 1.58 27.41 -32.27
CA SER A 21 0.55 28.00 -31.40
C SER A 21 -0.18 26.90 -30.63
N GLY A 22 -0.27 27.07 -29.31
CA GLY A 22 -1.41 26.63 -28.53
C GLY A 22 -1.78 25.15 -28.49
N GLY A 23 -0.92 24.21 -28.90
CA GLY A 23 -1.15 22.78 -28.73
C GLY A 23 -0.68 22.30 -27.36
N PHE A 24 -1.26 22.87 -26.29
CA PHE A 24 -1.13 22.24 -25.00
C PHE A 24 -1.81 20.88 -25.08
N ILE A 25 -1.03 19.79 -25.02
CA ILE A 25 -1.64 18.49 -24.75
C ILE A 25 -2.05 18.58 -23.29
N GLU A 26 -3.32 18.91 -23.03
CA GLU A 26 -3.89 19.15 -21.70
C GLU A 26 -3.61 17.99 -20.74
N ASN A 27 -3.52 16.78 -21.31
CA ASN A 27 -3.15 15.52 -20.67
C ASN A 27 -1.65 15.35 -20.33
N LEU A 28 -0.80 16.34 -20.64
CA LEU A 28 0.61 16.43 -20.25
C LEU A 28 0.89 17.60 -19.29
N ASN A 29 -0.12 18.41 -18.96
CA ASN A 29 -0.03 19.43 -17.92
C ASN A 29 0.46 18.79 -16.63
N GLY A 30 1.54 19.32 -16.07
CA GLY A 30 2.03 18.87 -14.78
C GLY A 30 3.06 17.73 -14.79
N ILE A 31 3.26 16.97 -15.87
CA ILE A 31 4.25 15.85 -15.86
C ILE A 31 5.62 16.28 -16.36
N VAL A 32 5.65 17.36 -17.15
CA VAL A 32 6.81 17.72 -17.97
C VAL A 32 7.61 18.84 -17.30
N ASP A 33 8.90 18.57 -17.08
CA ASP A 33 9.84 19.53 -16.47
C ASP A 33 10.15 20.76 -17.36
N LYS A 34 10.00 20.61 -18.69
CA LYS A 34 10.39 21.61 -19.70
C LYS A 34 9.62 21.44 -21.01
N ILE A 35 8.97 22.49 -21.50
CA ILE A 35 8.37 22.55 -22.85
C ILE A 35 9.23 23.47 -23.73
N VAL A 36 9.52 23.07 -24.97
CA VAL A 36 10.42 23.81 -25.89
C VAL A 36 9.72 24.06 -27.24
N THR A 37 9.34 25.29 -27.54
CA THR A 37 8.75 25.64 -28.85
C THR A 37 9.80 25.72 -29.97
N ALA A 38 9.51 25.19 -31.18
CA ALA A 38 10.38 25.25 -32.37
C ALA A 38 9.57 25.63 -33.63
N ALA A 39 10.12 26.34 -34.61
CA ALA A 39 9.35 27.11 -35.62
C ALA A 39 8.94 26.39 -36.95
N ARG A 40 7.62 26.34 -37.22
CA ARG A 40 6.81 26.05 -38.46
C ARG A 40 6.29 24.63 -38.85
N GLU A 41 4.98 24.59 -39.18
CA GLU A 41 4.08 23.41 -39.30
C GLU A 41 3.71 22.99 -40.75
N ASP A 42 4.05 23.74 -41.81
CA ASP A 42 3.47 23.55 -43.16
C ASP A 42 4.44 23.55 -44.37
N ARG A 43 5.76 23.50 -44.16
CA ARG A 43 6.74 23.15 -45.21
C ARG A 43 7.79 22.17 -44.68
N LYS A 44 8.25 21.24 -45.52
CA LYS A 44 9.42 20.42 -45.23
C LYS A 44 10.63 21.33 -44.96
N ALA A 45 11.07 21.40 -43.70
CA ALA A 45 12.36 21.98 -43.36
C ALA A 45 13.45 20.97 -43.74
N TYR A 46 14.21 21.27 -44.78
CA TYR A 46 15.47 20.58 -45.04
C TYR A 46 16.51 21.20 -44.11
N ALA A 47 16.67 20.64 -42.91
CA ALA A 47 17.88 20.87 -42.15
C ALA A 47 19.00 20.06 -42.80
N THR A 48 19.83 20.71 -43.61
CA THR A 48 21.19 20.20 -43.82
C THR A 48 21.95 20.36 -42.51
N LYS A 49 23.00 19.57 -42.32
CA LYS A 49 23.87 19.50 -41.13
C LYS A 49 24.39 20.87 -40.63
N ASP A 50 24.20 21.92 -41.43
CA ASP A 50 24.79 23.25 -41.32
C ASP A 50 23.77 24.37 -40.92
N LYS A 51 22.52 24.04 -40.57
CA LYS A 51 21.50 25.05 -40.16
C LYS A 51 20.71 24.65 -38.91
N TRP A 52 21.38 24.75 -37.77
CA TRP A 52 20.78 24.69 -36.43
C TRP A 52 20.06 26.02 -36.14
N SER A 53 19.00 26.03 -35.32
CA SER A 53 18.55 27.30 -34.74
C SER A 53 19.66 27.87 -33.85
N ASP A 54 19.68 29.20 -33.69
CA ASP A 54 20.74 29.86 -32.91
C ASP A 54 20.81 29.28 -31.47
N PHE A 55 19.66 28.94 -30.86
CA PHE A 55 19.61 28.29 -29.55
C PHE A 55 20.21 26.86 -29.57
N GLU A 56 19.79 26.01 -30.50
CA GLU A 56 20.26 24.62 -30.54
C GLU A 56 21.77 24.56 -30.82
N HIS A 57 22.32 25.51 -31.61
CA HIS A 57 23.75 25.65 -31.83
C HIS A 57 24.51 25.89 -30.51
N PHE A 58 24.08 26.88 -29.72
CA PHE A 58 24.72 27.17 -28.44
C PHE A 58 24.46 26.09 -27.38
N PHE A 59 23.30 25.43 -27.41
CA PHE A 59 22.96 24.34 -26.50
C PHE A 59 23.85 23.12 -26.70
N ILE A 60 23.96 22.60 -27.93
CA ILE A 60 24.81 21.44 -28.22
C ILE A 60 26.28 21.75 -27.97
N LYS A 61 26.73 22.97 -28.29
CA LYS A 61 28.10 23.41 -27.97
C LYS A 61 28.41 23.30 -26.46
N ASN A 62 27.41 23.53 -25.61
CA ASN A 62 27.57 23.54 -24.16
C ASN A 62 27.14 22.22 -23.48
N LEU A 63 26.70 21.21 -24.24
CA LEU A 63 26.26 19.93 -23.72
C LEU A 63 27.44 18.96 -23.55
N ASN A 64 27.94 18.87 -22.33
CA ASN A 64 29.13 18.08 -21.99
C ASN A 64 28.84 16.73 -21.32
N GLU A 65 27.62 16.54 -20.81
CA GLU A 65 27.21 15.29 -20.15
C GLU A 65 25.71 15.05 -20.36
N LEU A 66 25.31 13.79 -20.55
CA LEU A 66 23.91 13.39 -20.75
C LEU A 66 23.23 13.08 -19.40
N SER A 67 23.34 14.01 -18.46
CA SER A 67 22.69 13.99 -17.14
C SER A 67 21.78 15.20 -16.98
N VAL A 68 20.83 15.15 -16.04
CA VAL A 68 19.95 16.29 -15.72
C VAL A 68 20.77 17.57 -15.46
N GLU A 69 21.87 17.44 -14.73
CA GLU A 69 22.73 18.58 -14.41
C GLU A 69 23.52 19.09 -15.61
N GLY A 70 23.95 18.21 -16.51
CA GLY A 70 24.57 18.56 -17.78
C GLY A 70 23.68 19.36 -18.70
N TRP A 71 22.43 18.93 -18.84
CA TRP A 71 21.43 19.59 -19.67
C TRP A 71 21.05 20.97 -19.10
N ASN A 72 20.97 21.10 -17.77
CA ASN A 72 20.73 22.38 -17.10
C ASN A 72 21.89 23.35 -17.31
N LYS A 73 23.14 22.89 -17.11
CA LYS A 73 24.34 23.69 -17.38
C LYS A 73 24.44 24.10 -18.85
N ALA A 74 24.15 23.19 -19.78
CA ALA A 74 24.15 23.45 -21.21
C ALA A 74 23.13 24.53 -21.59
N THR A 75 21.92 24.45 -21.04
CA THR A 75 20.85 25.44 -21.26
C THR A 75 21.25 26.83 -20.76
N ILE A 76 21.75 26.93 -19.52
CA ILE A 76 22.16 28.22 -18.92
C ILE A 76 23.26 28.88 -19.74
N ASN A 77 24.29 28.12 -20.12
CA ASN A 77 25.40 28.65 -20.89
C ASN A 77 24.99 29.01 -22.32
N ALA A 78 24.10 28.22 -22.93
CA ALA A 78 23.55 28.55 -24.24
C ALA A 78 22.80 29.88 -24.23
N LEU A 79 22.00 30.17 -23.19
CA LEU A 79 21.30 31.44 -23.05
C LEU A 79 22.26 32.62 -22.85
N LYS A 80 23.34 32.44 -22.08
CA LYS A 80 24.39 33.47 -21.90
C LYS A 80 25.06 33.86 -23.22
N GLU A 81 25.25 32.92 -24.13
CA GLU A 81 25.85 33.16 -25.45
C GLU A 81 24.82 33.64 -26.49
N LEU A 82 23.60 33.09 -26.45
CA LEU A 82 22.54 33.39 -27.40
C LEU A 82 22.03 34.83 -27.29
N ILE A 83 21.83 35.33 -26.07
CA ILE A 83 21.21 36.64 -25.85
C ILE A 83 22.06 37.76 -26.49
N PRO A 84 23.38 37.89 -26.20
CA PRO A 84 24.22 38.89 -26.86
C PRO A 84 24.27 38.70 -28.38
N TYR A 85 24.40 37.45 -28.84
CA TYR A 85 24.46 37.12 -30.27
C TYR A 85 23.22 37.58 -31.05
N GLN A 86 22.02 37.32 -30.51
CA GLN A 86 20.78 37.74 -31.16
C GLN A 86 20.57 39.26 -31.10
N VAL A 87 20.94 39.90 -29.99
CA VAL A 87 20.87 41.37 -29.89
C VAL A 87 21.79 42.02 -30.92
N GLU A 88 23.00 41.51 -31.10
CA GLU A 88 23.95 41.97 -32.12
C GLU A 88 23.43 41.74 -33.55
N LYS A 89 22.94 40.52 -33.83
CA LYS A 89 22.54 40.10 -35.18
C LYS A 89 21.17 40.64 -35.62
N HIS A 90 20.25 40.85 -34.68
CA HIS A 90 18.84 41.15 -34.96
C HIS A 90 18.36 42.47 -34.32
N GLY A 91 19.23 43.19 -33.60
CA GLY A 91 18.90 44.46 -32.94
C GLY A 91 17.94 44.32 -31.75
N ARG A 92 17.50 43.09 -31.45
CA ARG A 92 16.65 42.73 -30.33
C ARG A 92 16.84 41.25 -30.02
N TYR A 93 16.57 40.90 -28.78
CA TYR A 93 16.37 39.50 -28.43
C TYR A 93 15.07 39.01 -29.07
N LEU A 94 15.15 37.92 -29.85
CA LEU A 94 13.99 37.24 -30.42
C LEU A 94 13.72 36.08 -29.46
N ASP A 95 12.64 36.20 -28.67
CA ASP A 95 12.33 35.33 -27.53
C ASP A 95 12.81 33.87 -27.68
N SER A 96 13.46 33.36 -26.63
CA SER A 96 13.78 31.94 -26.52
C SER A 96 12.53 31.07 -26.64
N PRO A 97 12.70 29.77 -26.94
CA PRO A 97 11.69 28.80 -26.52
C PRO A 97 11.37 29.07 -25.05
N GLN A 98 10.12 29.42 -24.75
CA GLN A 98 9.72 29.63 -23.37
C GLN A 98 9.82 28.29 -22.66
N ILE A 99 10.95 28.08 -22.00
CA ILE A 99 11.09 27.04 -21.00
C ILE A 99 10.17 27.49 -19.86
N GLY A 100 8.92 27.06 -19.93
CA GLY A 100 8.12 26.95 -18.72
C GLY A 100 8.95 26.12 -17.76
N GLY A 101 9.36 26.72 -16.64
CA GLY A 101 10.03 25.96 -15.60
C GLY A 101 9.11 24.84 -15.11
N ALA A 102 9.68 23.85 -14.43
CA ALA A 102 8.91 22.79 -13.80
C ALA A 102 7.72 23.37 -13.01
N PRO A 103 6.57 22.67 -12.98
CA PRO A 103 5.39 23.15 -12.26
C PRO A 103 5.78 23.55 -10.84
N LYS A 104 5.47 24.77 -10.38
CA LYS A 104 5.76 25.16 -8.99
C LYS A 104 4.64 24.71 -8.07
N LYS A 105 4.38 23.41 -8.06
CA LYS A 105 3.30 22.78 -7.29
C LYS A 105 3.78 21.49 -6.64
N PRO A 106 3.29 21.17 -5.43
CA PRO A 106 3.47 19.84 -4.84
C PRO A 106 2.67 18.79 -5.61
N ASP A 107 3.00 17.52 -5.39
CA ASP A 107 2.20 16.39 -5.87
C ASP A 107 2.32 15.26 -4.86
N LEU A 108 1.25 15.01 -4.14
CA LEU A 108 1.20 14.05 -3.06
C LEU A 108 0.76 12.69 -3.60
N VAL A 109 1.43 11.67 -3.10
CA VAL A 109 1.00 10.30 -3.30
C VAL A 109 1.02 9.60 -1.95
N VAL A 110 0.12 8.65 -1.79
CA VAL A 110 0.01 7.87 -0.57
C VAL A 110 0.13 6.40 -0.89
N GLU A 111 0.78 5.67 0.00
CA GLU A 111 0.83 4.21 0.01
C GLU A 111 0.29 3.72 1.35
N ILE A 112 -0.42 2.60 1.35
CA ILE A 112 -0.97 1.98 2.54
C ILE A 112 -0.74 0.47 2.49
N SER A 113 -0.22 -0.10 3.57
CA SER A 113 0.03 -1.53 3.68
C SER A 113 0.07 -1.98 5.14
N LEU A 114 -0.31 -3.24 5.38
CA LEU A 114 0.04 -3.90 6.63
C LEU A 114 1.54 -4.24 6.62
N PHE A 115 2.16 -4.31 7.81
CA PHE A 115 3.60 -4.62 7.96
C PHE A 115 4.03 -5.96 7.30
N TYR A 116 3.09 -6.85 6.99
CA TYR A 116 3.35 -8.16 6.39
C TYR A 116 3.38 -8.13 4.86
N THR A 117 4.15 -9.05 4.26
CA THR A 117 4.28 -9.19 2.80
C THR A 117 3.13 -9.97 2.15
N THR A 118 2.21 -10.53 2.93
CA THR A 118 1.08 -11.33 2.45
C THR A 118 -0.22 -10.53 2.50
N ASN A 119 -1.12 -10.77 1.54
CA ASN A 119 -2.48 -10.24 1.53
C ASN A 119 -3.43 -11.00 2.49
N LYS A 120 -2.89 -11.94 3.29
CA LYS A 120 -3.63 -12.74 4.26
C LYS A 120 -2.94 -12.63 5.61
N VAL A 121 -3.70 -12.30 6.65
CA VAL A 121 -3.22 -12.07 8.01
C VAL A 121 -4.16 -12.68 9.03
N CYS A 122 -3.73 -12.79 10.28
CA CYS A 122 -4.56 -13.32 11.36
C CYS A 122 -5.37 -12.23 12.05
N VAL A 123 -6.47 -12.62 12.70
CA VAL A 123 -7.17 -11.78 13.68
C VAL A 123 -6.16 -11.41 14.77
N ASP A 124 -5.67 -10.17 14.72
CA ASP A 124 -4.70 -9.62 15.65
C ASP A 124 -4.68 -8.08 15.58
N THR A 125 -3.87 -7.47 16.45
CA THR A 125 -3.45 -6.08 16.33
C THR A 125 -2.23 -5.99 15.42
N ILE A 126 -2.43 -5.48 14.21
CA ILE A 126 -1.40 -5.41 13.17
C ILE A 126 -0.99 -3.95 12.94
N PRO A 127 0.32 -3.63 12.86
CA PRO A 127 0.78 -2.33 12.43
C PRO A 127 0.37 -2.05 10.97
N LEU A 128 -0.31 -0.93 10.79
CA LEU A 128 -0.66 -0.34 9.52
C LEU A 128 0.33 0.78 9.20
N ILE A 129 1.04 0.63 8.08
CA ILE A 129 1.99 1.60 7.58
C ILE A 129 1.30 2.43 6.53
N THR A 130 1.48 3.75 6.60
CA THR A 130 1.04 4.68 5.57
C THR A 130 2.20 5.60 5.23
N VAL A 131 2.60 5.62 3.97
CA VAL A 131 3.69 6.46 3.48
C VAL A 131 3.09 7.59 2.66
N ILE A 132 3.41 8.82 3.00
CA ILE A 132 3.02 10.01 2.23
C ILE A 132 4.28 10.54 1.59
N ARG A 133 4.27 10.72 0.27
CA ARG A 133 5.43 11.23 -0.48
C ARG A 133 5.01 12.43 -1.31
N ASN A 134 5.88 13.43 -1.36
CA ASN A 134 5.76 14.53 -2.31
C ASN A 134 6.62 14.22 -3.54
N ILE A 135 5.99 13.85 -4.65
CA ILE A 135 6.62 13.62 -5.96
C ILE A 135 6.49 14.84 -6.88
N GLY A 136 6.06 15.99 -6.35
CA GLY A 136 5.99 17.25 -7.09
C GLY A 136 7.28 18.07 -6.96
N TRP A 137 7.17 19.36 -7.23
CA TRP A 137 8.31 20.28 -7.34
C TRP A 137 8.26 21.45 -6.36
N ASP A 138 7.18 21.59 -5.61
CA ASP A 138 7.10 22.54 -4.50
C ASP A 138 6.88 21.81 -3.17
N SER A 139 7.24 22.46 -2.08
CA SER A 139 7.11 21.89 -0.73
C SER A 139 5.68 22.03 -0.22
N ILE A 140 5.20 21.03 0.52
CA ILE A 140 3.96 21.13 1.29
C ILE A 140 4.27 21.21 2.77
N GLN A 141 3.48 22.00 3.50
CA GLN A 141 3.51 22.02 4.96
C GLN A 141 2.25 21.34 5.49
N ASN A 142 2.44 20.49 6.49
CA ASN A 142 1.36 19.89 7.27
C ASN A 142 0.30 19.15 6.43
N PRO A 143 0.68 18.18 5.56
CA PRO A 143 -0.31 17.45 4.77
C PRO A 143 -1.29 16.70 5.68
N LYS A 144 -2.57 16.72 5.30
CA LYS A 144 -3.65 15.98 5.98
C LYS A 144 -3.78 14.59 5.36
N VAL A 145 -4.02 13.57 6.16
CA VAL A 145 -4.28 12.20 5.70
C VAL A 145 -5.45 11.59 6.45
N ASN A 146 -6.33 10.91 5.71
CA ASN A 146 -7.42 10.12 6.25
C ASN A 146 -7.22 8.64 5.90
N ILE A 147 -7.45 7.76 6.87
CA ILE A 147 -7.38 6.31 6.69
C ILE A 147 -8.75 5.70 6.99
N TYR A 148 -9.19 4.81 6.11
CA TYR A 148 -10.46 4.13 6.15
C TYR A 148 -10.26 2.62 6.17
N ILE A 149 -11.13 1.93 6.90
CA ILE A 149 -11.27 0.47 6.87
C ILE A 149 -12.72 0.17 6.52
N ASN A 150 -12.95 -0.60 5.46
CA ASN A 150 -14.28 -0.89 4.93
C ASN A 150 -15.13 0.38 4.74
N ASN A 151 -14.52 1.40 4.14
CA ASN A 151 -15.08 2.74 3.91
C ASN A 151 -15.45 3.54 5.18
N LYS A 152 -15.10 3.05 6.37
CA LYS A 152 -15.30 3.78 7.64
C LYS A 152 -14.01 4.47 8.06
N LEU A 153 -14.07 5.79 8.27
CA LEU A 153 -12.95 6.60 8.75
C LEU A 153 -12.44 6.05 10.09
N GLN A 154 -11.15 5.73 10.15
CA GLN A 154 -10.45 5.28 11.36
C GLN A 154 -9.51 6.34 11.91
N VAL A 155 -8.81 7.04 11.02
CA VAL A 155 -7.82 8.05 11.38
C VAL A 155 -8.03 9.28 10.51
N GLU A 156 -8.01 10.44 11.15
CA GLU A 156 -7.80 11.74 10.52
C GLU A 156 -6.58 12.37 11.21
N LYS A 157 -5.55 12.71 10.44
CA LYS A 157 -4.29 13.23 10.99
C LYS A 157 -3.71 14.32 10.10
N THR A 158 -3.27 15.41 10.73
CA THR A 158 -2.37 16.40 10.11
C THR A 158 -0.94 16.04 10.48
N VAL A 159 -0.08 15.87 9.48
CA VAL A 159 1.31 15.44 9.67
C VAL A 159 2.18 16.68 9.86
N ASN A 160 2.60 16.98 11.10
CA ASN A 160 3.33 18.21 11.42
C ASN A 160 4.78 18.20 10.88
N THR A 161 4.94 18.32 9.56
CA THR A 161 6.21 18.28 8.85
C THR A 161 6.15 19.16 7.59
N ILE A 162 7.32 19.40 6.99
CA ILE A 162 7.44 20.00 5.66
C ILE A 162 7.98 18.90 4.74
N LEU A 163 7.23 18.53 3.70
CA LEU A 163 7.70 17.60 2.67
C LEU A 163 8.21 18.38 1.47
N LYS A 164 9.53 18.43 1.30
CA LYS A 164 10.14 18.96 0.08
C LYS A 164 9.95 17.98 -1.09
N PRO A 165 10.21 18.42 -2.34
CA PRO A 165 10.24 17.52 -3.50
C PRO A 165 11.08 16.26 -3.25
N GLY A 166 10.47 15.09 -3.48
CA GLY A 166 11.06 13.76 -3.29
C GLY A 166 11.04 13.23 -1.84
N GLU A 167 10.78 14.08 -0.84
CA GLU A 167 10.70 13.65 0.56
C GLU A 167 9.40 12.91 0.86
N PHE A 168 9.44 12.09 1.91
CA PHE A 168 8.31 11.29 2.36
C PHE A 168 8.28 11.21 3.89
N GLU A 169 7.09 10.98 4.43
CA GLU A 169 6.86 10.67 5.83
C GLU A 169 6.20 9.30 5.96
N THR A 170 6.67 8.51 6.92
CA THR A 170 6.07 7.21 7.26
C THR A 170 5.26 7.35 8.54
N LEU A 171 3.99 6.97 8.48
CA LEU A 171 3.08 6.94 9.61
C LEU A 171 2.78 5.49 9.98
N GLU A 172 2.79 5.21 11.28
CA GLU A 172 2.45 3.89 11.82
C GLU A 172 1.24 4.00 12.74
N PHE A 173 0.24 3.14 12.49
CA PHE A 173 -0.98 3.06 13.28
C PHE A 173 -1.25 1.61 13.69
N LYS A 174 -1.89 1.40 14.84
CA LYS A 174 -2.34 0.06 15.24
C LYS A 174 -3.73 -0.21 14.67
N CYS A 175 -3.84 -1.23 13.84
CA CYS A 175 -5.11 -1.73 13.32
C CYS A 175 -5.52 -2.99 14.08
N VAL A 176 -6.76 -3.06 14.57
CA VAL A 176 -7.25 -4.22 15.32
C VAL A 176 -8.33 -4.92 14.50
N PHE A 177 -8.04 -6.12 14.03
CA PHE A 177 -9.04 -6.99 13.42
C PHE A 177 -9.62 -7.91 14.49
N ARG A 178 -10.95 -7.98 14.60
CA ARG A 178 -11.65 -8.81 15.61
C ARG A 178 -12.37 -10.00 15.02
N GLU A 179 -12.67 -9.94 13.73
CA GLU A 179 -13.44 -10.94 13.02
C GLU A 179 -12.68 -11.32 11.75
N PRO A 180 -12.74 -12.60 11.33
CA PRO A 180 -12.24 -12.98 10.03
C PRO A 180 -13.11 -12.39 8.91
N GLY A 181 -12.51 -12.15 7.76
CA GLY A 181 -13.20 -11.60 6.59
C GLY A 181 -12.28 -10.80 5.69
N ASN A 182 -12.84 -10.28 4.60
CA ASN A 182 -12.12 -9.40 3.69
C ASN A 182 -12.24 -7.96 4.17
N TYR A 183 -11.09 -7.28 4.28
CA TYR A 183 -10.98 -5.90 4.70
C TYR A 183 -10.37 -5.06 3.60
N LYS A 184 -10.99 -3.90 3.35
CA LYS A 184 -10.53 -2.90 2.39
C LYS A 184 -9.92 -1.73 3.14
N LEU A 185 -8.61 -1.57 3.03
CA LEU A 185 -7.85 -0.46 3.59
C LEU A 185 -7.73 0.63 2.53
N LYS A 186 -7.99 1.87 2.91
CA LYS A 186 -7.87 3.01 2.00
C LYS A 186 -7.23 4.19 2.72
N ALA A 187 -6.25 4.81 2.08
CA ALA A 187 -5.65 6.05 2.54
C ALA A 187 -5.87 7.14 1.50
N ILE A 188 -6.17 8.35 1.97
CA ILE A 188 -6.31 9.55 1.14
C ILE A 188 -5.47 10.65 1.77
N VAL A 189 -4.46 11.15 1.04
CA VAL A 189 -3.75 12.38 1.40
C VAL A 189 -4.48 13.59 0.79
N ASP A 190 -4.47 14.71 1.49
CA ASP A 190 -5.28 15.90 1.20
C ASP A 190 -6.77 15.59 0.89
N PRO A 191 -7.49 14.89 1.79
CA PRO A 191 -8.87 14.48 1.55
C PRO A 191 -9.85 15.67 1.42
N ASP A 192 -9.44 16.86 1.84
CA ASP A 192 -10.24 18.09 1.74
C ASP A 192 -9.95 18.85 0.43
N ASN A 193 -9.04 18.35 -0.42
CA ASN A 193 -8.60 18.92 -1.70
C ASN A 193 -8.19 20.41 -1.57
N ARG A 194 -7.42 20.74 -0.53
CA ARG A 194 -7.01 22.12 -0.20
C ARG A 194 -5.66 22.50 -0.79
N VAL A 195 -4.83 21.52 -1.10
CA VAL A 195 -3.56 21.71 -1.80
C VAL A 195 -3.87 21.75 -3.29
N ASN A 196 -3.23 22.67 -4.01
CA ASN A 196 -3.35 22.75 -5.46
C ASN A 196 -2.18 21.97 -6.06
N GLU A 197 -2.46 20.76 -6.49
CA GLU A 197 -1.44 19.77 -6.84
C GLU A 197 -1.21 19.74 -8.35
N VAL A 198 -0.22 18.94 -8.73
CA VAL A 198 0.03 18.61 -10.13
C VAL A 198 -1.05 17.64 -10.60
N PHE A 199 -1.30 16.58 -9.82
CA PHE A 199 -2.39 15.64 -9.98
C PHE A 199 -3.21 15.57 -8.70
N GLU A 200 -4.52 15.76 -8.82
CA GLU A 200 -5.45 15.63 -7.68
C GLU A 200 -5.94 14.18 -7.53
N ASP A 201 -5.67 13.32 -8.51
CA ASP A 201 -6.27 11.98 -8.67
C ASP A 201 -5.29 10.83 -8.40
N ASN A 202 -4.12 11.11 -7.83
CA ASN A 202 -3.12 10.16 -7.33
C ASN A 202 -2.95 10.23 -5.79
N ASN A 203 -3.83 10.98 -5.12
CA ASN A 203 -3.88 11.17 -3.67
C ASN A 203 -4.51 10.01 -2.89
N GLU A 204 -4.92 8.94 -3.57
CA GLU A 204 -5.62 7.82 -2.98
C GLU A 204 -4.92 6.49 -3.27
N ALA A 205 -4.77 5.67 -2.23
CA ALA A 205 -4.37 4.27 -2.35
C ALA A 205 -5.31 3.35 -1.60
N GLU A 206 -5.49 2.16 -2.16
CA GLU A 206 -6.38 1.15 -1.62
C GLU A 206 -5.73 -0.23 -1.71
N TYR A 207 -5.96 -1.05 -0.68
CA TYR A 207 -5.47 -2.41 -0.63
C TYR A 207 -6.48 -3.31 0.08
N GLU A 208 -6.64 -4.53 -0.41
CA GLU A 208 -7.53 -5.55 0.17
C GLU A 208 -6.72 -6.64 0.88
N TYR A 209 -7.18 -7.03 2.07
CA TYR A 209 -6.58 -8.08 2.89
C TYR A 209 -7.65 -9.08 3.34
N GLU A 210 -7.29 -10.36 3.39
CA GLU A 210 -8.06 -11.41 4.04
C GLU A 210 -7.58 -11.58 5.49
N VAL A 211 -8.45 -11.36 6.46
CA VAL A 211 -8.20 -11.69 7.86
C VAL A 211 -8.77 -13.08 8.13
N SER A 212 -7.95 -13.97 8.66
CA SER A 212 -8.32 -15.35 9.00
C SER A 212 -8.31 -15.58 10.50
N ALA A 213 -9.14 -16.53 10.94
CA ALA A 213 -9.16 -17.04 12.30
C ALA A 213 -8.52 -18.45 12.34
N PRO A 214 -8.14 -18.93 13.53
CA PRO A 214 -7.78 -20.33 13.72
C PRO A 214 -8.96 -21.25 13.40
N ASP A 215 -8.67 -22.48 12.96
CA ASP A 215 -9.69 -23.50 12.69
C ASP A 215 -9.29 -24.77 13.44
N LEU A 216 -9.97 -25.04 14.55
CA LEU A 216 -9.69 -26.15 15.43
C LEU A 216 -10.64 -27.31 15.11
N LYS A 217 -10.04 -28.45 14.77
CA LYS A 217 -10.76 -29.67 14.44
C LYS A 217 -10.44 -30.77 15.44
N ILE A 218 -11.47 -31.41 15.98
CA ILE A 218 -11.31 -32.65 16.73
C ILE A 218 -11.14 -33.79 15.73
N GLU A 219 -9.98 -34.45 15.78
CA GLU A 219 -9.69 -35.58 14.89
C GLU A 219 -10.31 -36.87 15.42
N ASN A 220 -10.18 -37.13 16.72
CA ASN A 220 -10.81 -38.28 17.37
C ASN A 220 -10.88 -38.12 18.91
N ILE A 221 -11.66 -39.01 19.52
CA ILE A 221 -11.71 -39.24 20.96
C ILE A 221 -11.30 -40.69 21.21
N MET A 222 -10.28 -40.89 22.04
CA MET A 222 -9.74 -42.20 22.41
C MET A 222 -9.96 -42.47 23.89
N PHE A 223 -10.10 -43.74 24.25
CA PHE A 223 -10.36 -44.18 25.61
C PHE A 223 -9.21 -45.07 26.09
N THR A 224 -8.89 -45.04 27.38
CA THR A 224 -7.94 -45.99 27.96
C THR A 224 -8.44 -46.40 29.35
N PRO A 225 -8.80 -47.69 29.55
CA PRO A 225 -8.77 -48.79 28.56
C PRO A 225 -9.87 -48.69 27.50
N ASP A 226 -9.67 -49.31 26.32
CA ASP A 226 -10.65 -49.35 25.22
C ASP A 226 -11.93 -50.12 25.61
N ARG A 227 -11.80 -51.10 26.51
CA ARG A 227 -12.93 -51.82 27.11
C ARG A 227 -13.26 -51.22 28.46
N ILE A 228 -14.30 -50.39 28.47
CA ILE A 228 -14.77 -49.68 29.67
C ILE A 228 -15.62 -50.63 30.52
N GLN A 229 -15.20 -50.85 31.77
CA GLN A 229 -15.98 -51.61 32.76
C GLN A 229 -16.68 -50.65 33.72
N ALA A 230 -17.87 -51.03 34.20
CA ALA A 230 -18.52 -50.28 35.26
C ALA A 230 -17.64 -50.21 36.51
N CYS A 231 -17.76 -49.12 37.26
CA CYS A 231 -16.96 -48.79 38.43
C CYS A 231 -15.46 -48.63 38.14
N THR A 232 -15.07 -48.27 36.90
CA THR A 232 -13.67 -47.96 36.55
C THR A 232 -13.50 -46.51 36.12
N THR A 233 -12.30 -45.98 36.39
CA THR A 233 -11.89 -44.67 35.87
C THR A 233 -11.25 -44.88 34.51
N VAL A 234 -11.75 -44.16 33.52
CA VAL A 234 -11.27 -44.18 32.14
C VAL A 234 -10.59 -42.85 31.85
N LYS A 235 -9.42 -42.93 31.24
CA LYS A 235 -8.76 -41.76 30.65
C LYS A 235 -9.34 -41.54 29.26
N ILE A 236 -9.84 -40.33 29.01
CA ILE A 236 -10.43 -39.92 27.74
C ILE A 236 -9.46 -38.92 27.11
N LYS A 237 -8.99 -39.20 25.91
CA LYS A 237 -8.05 -38.37 25.16
C LYS A 237 -8.73 -37.79 23.94
N VAL A 238 -8.88 -36.47 23.90
CA VAL A 238 -9.38 -35.75 22.73
C VAL A 238 -8.19 -35.26 21.93
N ASN A 239 -8.07 -35.64 20.65
CA ASN A 239 -7.01 -35.15 19.76
C ASN A 239 -7.55 -33.98 18.94
N ILE A 240 -6.90 -32.82 19.06
CA ILE A 240 -7.31 -31.57 18.41
C ILE A 240 -6.18 -31.12 17.49
N THR A 241 -6.51 -30.78 16.25
CA THR A 241 -5.57 -30.24 15.26
C THR A 241 -6.01 -28.84 14.85
N ASN A 242 -5.07 -27.90 14.75
CA ASN A 242 -5.33 -26.61 14.12
C ASN A 242 -5.12 -26.75 12.61
N ILE A 243 -6.22 -26.78 11.85
CA ILE A 243 -6.22 -26.87 10.38
C ILE A 243 -6.36 -25.51 9.70
N GLY A 244 -6.45 -24.43 10.49
CA GLY A 244 -6.64 -23.07 9.98
C GLY A 244 -5.34 -22.40 9.53
N TYR A 245 -5.47 -21.16 9.03
CA TYR A 245 -4.31 -20.35 8.63
C TYR A 245 -3.59 -19.70 9.82
N CYS A 246 -4.28 -19.59 10.96
CA CYS A 246 -3.82 -18.81 12.10
C CYS A 246 -3.60 -19.67 13.34
N PRO A 247 -2.58 -19.37 14.16
CA PRO A 247 -2.37 -20.06 15.42
C PRO A 247 -3.53 -19.79 16.39
N ALA A 248 -3.97 -20.81 17.11
CA ALA A 248 -4.99 -20.66 18.14
C ALA A 248 -4.35 -20.21 19.45
N HIS A 249 -4.98 -19.23 20.11
CA HIS A 249 -4.58 -18.73 21.42
C HIS A 249 -5.75 -18.79 22.40
N ASN A 250 -5.46 -19.08 23.67
CA ASN A 250 -6.43 -19.02 24.78
C ASN A 250 -7.78 -19.71 24.48
N PHE A 251 -7.73 -20.96 24.03
CA PHE A 251 -8.94 -21.73 23.69
C PHE A 251 -9.25 -22.79 24.76
N LYS A 252 -10.48 -23.28 24.74
CA LYS A 252 -10.97 -24.29 25.67
C LYS A 252 -11.38 -25.54 24.91
N VAL A 253 -11.14 -26.70 25.52
CA VAL A 253 -11.70 -27.98 25.09
C VAL A 253 -12.65 -28.41 26.19
N GLU A 254 -13.91 -28.60 25.82
CA GLU A 254 -14.96 -29.09 26.70
C GLU A 254 -15.21 -30.56 26.40
N LEU A 255 -15.43 -31.38 27.42
CA LEU A 255 -15.82 -32.78 27.27
C LEU A 255 -17.13 -32.98 28.03
N GLU A 256 -18.18 -33.32 27.30
CA GLU A 256 -19.47 -33.68 27.85
C GLU A 256 -19.67 -35.19 27.82
N ILE A 257 -20.19 -35.75 28.92
CA ILE A 257 -20.66 -37.13 28.95
C ILE A 257 -22.14 -37.11 29.30
N LEU A 258 -22.96 -37.72 28.45
CA LEU A 258 -24.40 -37.83 28.61
C LEU A 258 -24.79 -39.30 28.78
N ARG A 259 -25.90 -39.53 29.49
CA ARG A 259 -26.54 -40.85 29.56
C ARG A 259 -27.91 -40.79 28.88
N PRO A 260 -28.16 -41.58 27.82
CA PRO A 260 -29.46 -41.61 27.16
C PRO A 260 -30.57 -42.00 28.15
N GLY A 261 -31.73 -41.35 28.08
CA GLY A 261 -32.93 -41.73 28.86
C GLY A 261 -33.29 -40.85 30.07
N LYS A 262 -32.57 -39.74 30.33
CA LYS A 262 -33.05 -38.65 31.19
C LYS A 262 -33.39 -37.46 30.31
N GLU A 263 -34.67 -37.08 30.25
CA GLU A 263 -35.09 -35.83 29.59
C GLU A 263 -35.24 -34.69 30.62
N PRO A 264 -34.73 -33.49 30.33
CA PRO A 264 -33.89 -33.15 29.18
C PRO A 264 -32.51 -33.82 29.28
N ALA A 265 -31.87 -34.06 28.12
CA ALA A 265 -30.56 -34.70 28.01
C ALA A 265 -29.46 -33.78 28.53
N THR A 266 -29.35 -33.67 29.86
CA THR A 266 -28.28 -32.91 30.52
C THR A 266 -27.02 -33.75 30.64
N PRO A 267 -25.83 -33.19 30.36
CA PRO A 267 -24.58 -33.86 30.66
C PRO A 267 -24.51 -34.26 32.12
N ILE A 268 -24.12 -35.51 32.38
CA ILE A 268 -23.81 -36.00 33.73
C ILE A 268 -22.38 -35.63 34.15
N TYR A 269 -21.57 -35.13 33.20
CA TYR A 269 -20.24 -34.61 33.40
C TYR A 269 -19.93 -33.56 32.34
N VAL A 270 -19.28 -32.48 32.77
CA VAL A 270 -18.66 -31.46 31.91
C VAL A 270 -17.26 -31.24 32.45
N GLY A 271 -16.25 -31.50 31.63
CA GLY A 271 -14.85 -31.21 31.92
C GLY A 271 -14.36 -30.12 30.99
N ILE A 272 -13.63 -29.13 31.50
CA ILE A 272 -13.05 -28.05 30.68
C ILE A 272 -11.55 -28.02 30.91
N LEU A 273 -10.78 -28.04 29.82
CA LEU A 273 -9.34 -27.79 29.83
C LEU A 273 -9.04 -26.55 28.99
N GLU A 274 -8.15 -25.69 29.49
CA GLU A 274 -7.74 -24.45 28.82
C GLU A 274 -6.33 -24.60 28.25
N PHE A 275 -6.15 -24.16 27.01
CA PHE A 275 -4.88 -24.22 26.29
C PHE A 275 -4.48 -22.82 25.82
N GLN A 276 -3.22 -22.48 26.05
CA GLN A 276 -2.71 -21.14 25.73
C GLN A 276 -2.39 -20.99 24.25
N PHE A 277 -1.96 -22.07 23.58
CA PHE A 277 -1.42 -22.00 22.22
C PHE A 277 -1.53 -23.32 21.47
N LEU A 278 -1.89 -23.25 20.18
CA LEU A 278 -1.74 -24.35 19.21
C LEU A 278 -1.38 -23.78 17.83
N ASP A 279 -0.16 -24.07 17.39
CA ASP A 279 0.36 -23.61 16.10
C ASP A 279 -0.35 -24.29 14.91
N VAL A 280 -0.24 -23.67 13.73
CA VAL A 280 -0.86 -24.14 12.49
C VAL A 280 -0.33 -25.52 12.08
N GLY A 281 -1.24 -26.43 11.73
CA GLY A 281 -0.93 -27.80 11.34
C GLY A 281 -0.43 -28.69 12.49
N ARG A 282 -0.40 -28.18 13.73
CA ARG A 282 -0.04 -28.97 14.91
C ARG A 282 -1.27 -29.55 15.57
N SER A 283 -1.05 -30.65 16.30
CA SER A 283 -2.06 -31.30 17.12
C SER A 283 -1.68 -31.29 18.59
N LEU A 284 -2.68 -31.26 19.45
CA LEU A 284 -2.54 -31.46 20.89
C LEU A 284 -3.53 -32.51 21.38
N ILE A 285 -3.25 -33.09 22.56
CA ILE A 285 -4.12 -34.05 23.21
C ILE A 285 -4.62 -33.47 24.53
N ALA A 286 -5.94 -33.35 24.68
CA ALA A 286 -6.59 -33.00 25.93
C ALA A 286 -6.96 -34.29 26.68
N GLU A 287 -6.44 -34.48 27.90
CA GLU A 287 -6.66 -35.68 28.71
C GLU A 287 -7.63 -35.41 29.87
N PHE A 288 -8.77 -36.07 29.85
CA PHE A 288 -9.77 -36.08 30.92
C PHE A 288 -9.77 -37.43 31.64
N ASN A 289 -10.24 -37.45 32.88
CA ASN A 289 -10.48 -38.69 33.60
C ASN A 289 -11.92 -38.70 34.09
N TYR A 290 -12.66 -39.75 33.77
CA TYR A 290 -14.04 -39.93 34.22
C TYR A 290 -14.26 -41.32 34.82
N HIS A 291 -14.97 -41.37 35.93
CA HIS A 291 -15.30 -42.61 36.62
C HIS A 291 -16.72 -43.05 36.29
N PHE A 292 -16.85 -44.12 35.48
CA PHE A 292 -18.14 -44.66 35.06
C PHE A 292 -18.78 -45.48 36.18
N LYS A 293 -19.70 -44.88 36.93
CA LYS A 293 -20.32 -45.50 38.13
C LYS A 293 -21.27 -46.65 37.80
N GLU A 294 -21.97 -46.57 36.69
CA GLU A 294 -23.03 -47.53 36.34
C GLU A 294 -22.79 -48.12 34.95
N ALA A 295 -23.18 -49.37 34.75
CA ALA A 295 -23.23 -49.95 33.42
C ALA A 295 -24.31 -49.27 32.57
N GLY A 296 -24.07 -49.16 31.27
CA GLY A 296 -25.01 -48.62 30.32
C GLY A 296 -24.34 -47.92 29.14
N GLU A 297 -25.17 -47.34 28.28
CA GLU A 297 -24.73 -46.53 27.16
C GLU A 297 -24.46 -45.10 27.62
N TYR A 298 -23.39 -44.52 27.09
CA TYR A 298 -23.00 -43.14 27.32
C TYR A 298 -22.65 -42.51 25.98
N VAL A 299 -22.95 -41.22 25.83
CA VAL A 299 -22.53 -40.41 24.69
C VAL A 299 -21.45 -39.46 25.17
N VAL A 300 -20.30 -39.50 24.52
CA VAL A 300 -19.17 -38.60 24.80
C VAL A 300 -19.07 -37.59 23.66
N ARG A 301 -19.07 -36.30 23.99
CA ARG A 301 -18.92 -35.19 23.05
C ARG A 301 -17.75 -34.33 23.50
N ALA A 302 -17.02 -33.80 22.54
CA ALA A 302 -15.97 -32.81 22.75
C ALA A 302 -16.12 -31.69 21.71
#